data_AF-A0A7G4A271-F1
#
_entry.id   AF-A0A7G4A271-F1
#
_cell.length_a   1.000
_cell.length_b   1.000
_cell.length_c   1.000
_cell.angle_alpha   90.00
_cell.angle_beta   90.00
_cell.angle_gamma   90.00
#
_symmetry.space_group_name_H-M   'P 1'
#
loop_
_entity.id
_entity.type
_entity.pdbx_description
1 polymer ?
#
loop_
_entity_poly.entity_id
_entity_poly.type
_entity_poly.pdbx_seq_one_letter_code
_entity_poly.pdbx_strand_id
1 'polypeptide(L)'
;MSTKWIKSHLALVAGLSLPILLMLVFVISNIPFFKTDPPRYNLLFSILDSSASPFPVQVNFIVKNDQLIAQYSKVQNNYWGIKKLYFFDAKKQKVQEIPIDFPHFNNNTNFKEEVVESTKKFKLDTSLESPDGYVLYTNNDNLNTGLLSDLFLGSHYRNNTICLKKNSSCVKLYNLGTRYFTSNNVQFIGWVKP
;
A
#
# COMPACT_ATOMS: atom_id res chain seq x y z
N MET A 1 -34.64 36.65 -21.85
CA MET A 1 -33.84 37.90 -22.00
C MET A 1 -33.86 38.32 -23.46
N SER A 2 -34.28 39.55 -23.76
CA SER A 2 -34.42 40.01 -25.16
C SER A 2 -33.05 40.17 -25.84
N THR A 3 -32.90 39.65 -27.06
CA THR A 3 -31.65 39.72 -27.86
C THR A 3 -31.15 41.14 -28.07
N LYS A 4 -32.04 42.15 -27.98
CA LYS A 4 -31.68 43.58 -28.03
C LYS A 4 -30.84 44.03 -26.83
N TRP A 5 -31.06 43.48 -25.64
CA TRP A 5 -30.33 43.85 -24.42
C TRP A 5 -28.90 43.29 -24.40
N ILE A 6 -28.74 42.06 -24.88
CA ILE A 6 -27.42 41.40 -25.03
C ILE A 6 -26.56 42.17 -26.04
N LYS A 7 -27.16 42.63 -27.14
CA LYS A 7 -26.47 43.43 -28.16
C LYS A 7 -26.06 44.81 -27.66
N SER A 8 -26.85 45.46 -26.81
CA SER A 8 -26.51 46.78 -26.27
C SER A 8 -25.48 46.76 -25.14
N HIS A 9 -25.29 45.61 -24.49
CA HIS A 9 -24.31 45.41 -23.41
C HIS A 9 -23.25 44.36 -23.76
N LEU A 10 -22.94 44.22 -25.05
CA LEU A 10 -22.09 43.14 -25.58
C LEU A 10 -20.68 43.17 -24.98
N ALA A 11 -20.11 44.35 -24.76
CA ALA A 11 -18.82 44.52 -24.08
C ALA A 11 -18.87 44.02 -22.62
N LEU A 12 -19.98 44.22 -21.92
CA LEU A 12 -20.16 43.79 -20.54
C LEU A 12 -20.36 42.26 -20.46
N VAL A 13 -21.14 41.70 -21.40
CA VAL A 13 -21.33 40.25 -21.52
C VAL A 13 -20.02 39.56 -21.89
N ALA A 14 -19.26 40.07 -22.87
CA ALA A 14 -17.97 39.49 -23.28
C ALA A 14 -16.91 39.62 -22.17
N GLY A 15 -16.82 40.78 -21.52
CA GLY A 15 -15.88 41.04 -20.44
C GLY A 15 -16.15 40.23 -19.17
N LEU A 16 -17.42 39.91 -18.88
CA LEU A 16 -17.80 39.09 -17.71
C LEU A 16 -17.81 37.59 -18.00
N SER A 17 -18.21 37.18 -19.22
CA SER A 17 -18.31 35.76 -19.58
C SER A 17 -16.95 35.08 -19.73
N LEU A 18 -15.94 35.78 -20.29
CA LEU A 18 -14.62 35.19 -20.49
C LEU A 18 -13.93 34.79 -19.17
N PRO A 19 -13.87 35.64 -18.12
CA PRO A 19 -13.32 35.25 -16.82
C PRO A 19 -14.07 34.08 -16.17
N ILE A 20 -15.41 34.07 -16.27
CA ILE A 20 -16.24 32.99 -15.70
C ILE A 20 -15.99 31.67 -16.42
N LEU A 21 -15.89 31.70 -17.76
CA LEU A 21 -15.58 30.52 -18.56
C LEU A 21 -14.18 29.98 -18.24
N LEU A 22 -13.19 30.86 -18.12
CA LEU A 22 -11.82 30.48 -17.73
C LEU A 22 -11.79 29.89 -16.32
N MET A 23 -12.52 30.45 -15.36
CA MET A 23 -12.68 29.86 -14.04
C MET A 23 -13.28 28.45 -14.11
N LEU A 24 -14.33 28.25 -14.89
CA LEU A 24 -14.96 26.93 -15.05
C LEU A 24 -13.99 25.90 -15.67
N VAL A 25 -13.26 26.27 -16.72
CA VAL A 25 -12.24 25.40 -17.34
C VAL A 25 -11.14 25.05 -16.33
N PHE A 26 -10.68 26.03 -15.55
CA PHE A 26 -9.65 25.80 -14.54
C PHE A 26 -10.16 24.90 -13.41
N VAL A 27 -11.39 25.10 -12.94
CA VAL A 27 -12.02 24.25 -11.93
C VAL A 27 -12.17 22.81 -12.44
N ILE A 28 -12.73 22.61 -13.64
CA ILE A 28 -12.91 21.27 -14.21
C ILE A 28 -11.56 20.58 -14.45
N SER A 29 -10.53 21.33 -14.87
CA SER A 29 -9.18 20.79 -15.09
C SER A 29 -8.46 20.41 -13.78
N ASN A 30 -8.83 21.03 -12.65
CA ASN A 30 -8.21 20.79 -11.35
C ASN A 30 -9.00 19.84 -10.45
N ILE A 31 -10.25 19.50 -10.78
CA ILE A 31 -10.99 18.47 -10.04
C ILE A 31 -10.51 17.10 -10.54
N PRO A 32 -9.99 16.22 -9.66
CA PRO A 32 -9.68 14.85 -10.02
C PRO A 32 -10.99 14.08 -10.18
N PHE A 33 -11.64 14.23 -11.34
CA PHE A 33 -12.97 13.65 -11.61
C PHE A 33 -12.92 12.15 -11.92
N PHE A 34 -11.72 11.59 -12.11
CA PHE A 34 -11.54 10.16 -12.30
C PHE A 34 -11.63 9.45 -10.95
N LYS A 35 -12.86 9.12 -10.53
CA LYS A 35 -13.09 8.08 -9.52
C LYS A 35 -12.57 6.78 -10.09
N THR A 36 -11.34 6.42 -9.74
CA THR A 36 -10.80 5.09 -10.05
C THR A 36 -11.62 4.06 -9.30
N ASP A 37 -12.05 3.00 -9.99
CA ASP A 37 -12.83 1.91 -9.39
C ASP A 37 -12.12 1.34 -8.15
N PRO A 38 -12.81 1.10 -7.03
CA PRO A 38 -12.16 0.62 -5.82
C PRO A 38 -11.42 -0.72 -6.06
N PRO A 39 -10.32 -1.00 -5.33
CA PRO A 39 -9.58 -2.25 -5.44
C PRO A 39 -10.50 -3.44 -5.20
N ARG A 40 -10.46 -4.44 -6.09
CA ARG A 40 -11.31 -5.63 -6.06
C ARG A 40 -10.60 -6.87 -5.53
N TYR A 41 -9.27 -6.85 -5.50
CA TYR A 41 -8.45 -7.98 -5.06
C TYR A 41 -7.90 -7.74 -3.66
N ASN A 42 -7.97 -8.79 -2.83
CA ASN A 42 -7.40 -8.74 -1.49
C ASN A 42 -5.86 -8.77 -1.59
N LEU A 43 -5.20 -8.19 -0.60
CA LEU A 43 -3.74 -8.09 -0.56
C LEU A 43 -3.20 -8.61 0.77
N LEU A 44 -2.14 -9.41 0.70
CA LEU A 44 -1.26 -9.69 1.82
C LEU A 44 0.01 -8.87 1.70
N PHE A 45 0.40 -8.28 2.83
CA PHE A 45 1.63 -7.53 2.98
C PHE A 45 2.08 -7.62 4.44
N SER A 46 3.34 -7.31 4.70
CA SER A 46 3.85 -7.23 6.06
C SER A 46 4.44 -5.87 6.36
N ILE A 47 4.39 -5.49 7.63
CA ILE A 47 5.02 -4.29 8.15
C ILE A 47 5.96 -4.68 9.27
N LEU A 48 7.21 -4.21 9.21
CA LEU A 48 8.17 -4.32 10.29
C LEU A 48 7.70 -3.46 11.47
N ASP A 49 7.42 -4.12 12.58
CA ASP A 49 7.10 -3.50 13.85
C ASP A 49 8.35 -3.50 14.73
N SER A 50 8.88 -2.32 14.99
CA SER A 50 10.03 -2.16 15.89
C SER A 50 9.53 -1.87 17.30
N SER A 51 9.91 -2.69 18.27
CA SER A 51 9.50 -2.53 19.67
C SER A 51 10.69 -2.31 20.59
N ALA A 52 10.43 -1.77 21.79
CA ALA A 52 11.46 -1.56 22.80
C ALA A 52 11.99 -2.89 23.39
N SER A 53 11.25 -3.98 23.23
CA SER A 53 11.63 -5.30 23.71
C SER A 53 12.16 -6.17 22.57
N PRO A 54 13.21 -6.98 22.81
CA PRO A 54 13.71 -7.90 21.80
C PRO A 54 12.67 -8.98 21.48
N PHE A 55 12.55 -9.29 20.20
CA PHE A 55 11.69 -10.39 19.75
C PHE A 55 12.43 -11.73 19.82
N PRO A 56 11.73 -12.83 20.11
CA PRO A 56 12.37 -14.14 20.29
C PRO A 56 12.90 -14.73 18.98
N VAL A 57 12.32 -14.33 17.85
CA VAL A 57 12.62 -14.87 16.51
C VAL A 57 12.62 -13.76 15.47
N GLN A 58 13.43 -13.93 14.43
CA GLN A 58 13.29 -13.16 13.20
C GLN A 58 12.34 -13.94 12.27
N VAL A 59 11.38 -13.24 11.67
CA VAL A 59 10.42 -13.83 10.72
C VAL A 59 10.57 -13.17 9.36
N ASN A 60 10.63 -14.00 8.32
CA ASN A 60 10.58 -13.58 6.93
C ASN A 60 9.43 -14.29 6.22
N PHE A 61 8.71 -13.57 5.37
CA PHE A 61 7.60 -14.13 4.61
C PHE A 61 8.02 -14.34 3.16
N ILE A 62 7.74 -15.53 2.65
CA ILE A 62 7.95 -15.89 1.26
C ILE A 62 6.73 -16.63 0.73
N VAL A 63 6.50 -16.57 -0.58
CA VAL A 63 5.46 -17.35 -1.24
C VAL A 63 6.11 -18.53 -1.96
N LYS A 64 5.70 -19.75 -1.63
CA LYS A 64 6.11 -21.00 -2.32
C LYS A 64 4.86 -21.76 -2.71
N ASN A 65 4.77 -22.20 -3.96
CA ASN A 65 3.62 -22.97 -4.47
C ASN A 65 2.26 -22.31 -4.18
N ASP A 66 2.15 -21.01 -4.46
CA ASP A 66 0.97 -20.17 -4.18
C ASP A 66 0.57 -20.06 -2.68
N GLN A 67 1.39 -20.55 -1.75
CA GLN A 67 1.12 -20.48 -0.30
C GLN A 67 2.12 -19.59 0.41
N LEU A 68 1.67 -18.91 1.47
CA LEU A 68 2.54 -18.14 2.34
C LEU A 68 3.30 -19.06 3.30
N ILE A 69 4.61 -18.99 3.25
CA ILE A 69 5.52 -19.65 4.18
C ILE A 69 6.18 -18.59 5.06
N ALA A 70 6.13 -18.81 6.37
CA ALA A 70 6.91 -18.07 7.34
C ALA A 70 8.23 -18.81 7.57
N GLN A 71 9.33 -18.13 7.30
CA GLN A 71 10.68 -18.56 7.63
C GLN A 71 11.05 -17.90 8.95
N TYR A 72 11.26 -18.73 9.97
CA TYR A 72 11.72 -18.30 11.27
C TYR A 72 13.21 -18.59 11.38
N SER A 73 13.97 -17.64 11.91
CA SER A 73 15.37 -17.82 12.27
C SER A 73 15.63 -17.37 13.71
N LYS A 74 16.58 -18.04 14.36
CA LYS A 74 17.06 -17.62 15.68
C LYS A 74 17.74 -16.26 15.55
N VAL A 75 17.40 -15.37 16.48
CA VAL A 75 17.96 -14.03 16.56
C VAL A 75 19.41 -14.14 17.06
N GLN A 76 20.38 -13.74 16.24
CA GLN A 76 21.82 -13.76 16.60
C GLN A 76 22.29 -12.49 17.32
N ASN A 77 21.61 -11.36 17.12
CA ASN A 77 21.94 -10.04 17.70
C ASN A 77 20.70 -9.43 18.36
N ASN A 78 20.79 -8.29 19.06
CA ASN A 78 19.62 -7.60 19.63
C ASN A 78 18.63 -7.12 18.54
N TYR A 79 17.81 -8.03 18.01
CA TYR A 79 16.86 -7.76 16.95
C TYR A 79 15.57 -7.23 17.57
N TRP A 80 15.29 -5.96 17.28
CA TRP A 80 14.18 -5.21 17.88
C TRP A 80 13.00 -5.03 16.92
N GLY A 81 13.02 -5.71 15.77
CA GLY A 81 11.94 -5.66 14.77
C GLY A 81 11.23 -7.01 14.64
N ILE A 82 9.97 -7.00 14.24
CA ILE A 82 9.27 -8.22 13.80
C ILE A 82 8.34 -7.89 12.63
N LYS A 83 8.35 -8.71 11.58
CA LYS A 83 7.42 -8.51 10.47
C LYS A 83 6.05 -9.02 10.89
N LYS A 84 5.08 -8.10 11.03
CA LYS A 84 3.67 -8.41 11.27
C LYS A 84 2.95 -8.56 9.95
N LEU A 85 2.06 -9.54 9.87
CA LEU A 85 1.29 -9.82 8.67
C LEU A 85 -0.03 -9.06 8.68
N TYR A 86 -0.36 -8.44 7.54
CA TYR A 86 -1.59 -7.69 7.35
C TYR A 86 -2.33 -8.19 6.12
N PHE A 87 -3.65 -8.18 6.22
CA PHE A 87 -4.57 -8.53 5.17
C PHE A 87 -5.50 -7.37 4.87
N PHE A 88 -5.48 -6.92 3.63
CA PHE A 88 -6.45 -5.97 3.11
C PHE A 88 -7.61 -6.72 2.46
N ASP A 89 -8.80 -6.53 3.03
CA ASP A 89 -10.06 -7.03 2.50
C ASP A 89 -10.63 -6.00 1.50
N ALA A 90 -10.60 -6.33 0.22
CA ALA A 90 -11.10 -5.47 -0.87
C ALA A 90 -12.62 -5.29 -0.82
N LYS A 91 -13.38 -6.26 -0.30
CA LYS A 91 -14.85 -6.11 -0.17
C LYS A 91 -15.19 -5.10 0.92
N LYS A 92 -14.43 -5.11 2.02
CA LYS A 92 -14.65 -4.22 3.18
C LYS A 92 -13.83 -2.94 3.12
N GLN A 93 -12.87 -2.85 2.20
CA GLN A 93 -11.89 -1.75 2.08
C GLN A 93 -11.17 -1.48 3.42
N LYS A 94 -10.79 -2.55 4.13
CA LYS A 94 -10.20 -2.48 5.48
C LYS A 94 -9.00 -3.40 5.61
N VAL A 95 -8.01 -2.94 6.37
CA VAL A 95 -6.88 -3.76 6.78
C VAL A 95 -7.13 -4.39 8.15
N GLN A 96 -6.71 -5.64 8.28
CA GLN A 96 -6.70 -6.41 9.51
C GLN A 96 -5.31 -7.02 9.71
N GLU A 97 -4.80 -6.98 10.94
CA GLU A 97 -3.60 -7.74 11.31
C GLU A 97 -3.97 -9.21 11.40
N ILE A 98 -3.14 -10.07 10.80
CA ILE A 98 -3.25 -11.52 10.95
C ILE A 98 -2.25 -11.93 12.05
N PRO A 99 -2.73 -12.44 13.20
CA PRO A 99 -1.83 -12.94 14.23
C PRO A 99 -1.07 -14.15 13.69
N ILE A 100 0.20 -14.24 14.08
CA ILE A 100 1.08 -15.35 13.75
C ILE A 100 1.72 -15.82 15.05
N ASP A 101 1.67 -17.12 15.27
CA ASP A 101 2.34 -17.75 16.40
C ASP A 101 3.84 -17.90 16.09
N PHE A 102 4.67 -17.61 17.09
CA PHE A 102 6.12 -17.75 16.96
C PHE A 102 6.57 -19.10 17.49
N PRO A 103 7.32 -19.89 16.70
CA PRO A 103 7.82 -21.17 17.18
C PRO A 103 8.90 -20.96 18.25
N HIS A 104 8.93 -21.85 19.22
CA HIS A 104 10.02 -21.91 20.19
C HIS A 104 11.18 -22.73 19.58
N PHE A 105 12.33 -22.09 19.35
CA PHE A 105 13.52 -22.80 18.88
C PHE A 105 14.14 -23.60 20.03
N ASN A 106 14.38 -24.89 19.80
CA ASN A 106 15.25 -25.69 20.67
C ASN A 106 16.73 -25.45 20.29
N ASN A 107 17.67 -25.88 21.13
CA ASN A 107 19.10 -25.59 20.95
C ASN A 107 19.71 -26.12 19.63
N ASN A 108 19.05 -27.05 18.94
CA ASN A 108 19.60 -27.72 17.75
C ASN A 108 19.03 -27.20 16.42
N THR A 109 17.95 -26.40 16.47
CA THR A 109 17.31 -25.86 15.26
C THR A 109 17.43 -24.34 15.26
N ASN A 110 18.13 -23.79 14.27
CA ASN A 110 18.28 -22.33 14.11
C ASN A 110 17.34 -21.74 13.05
N PHE A 111 16.64 -22.61 12.31
CA PHE A 111 15.79 -22.25 11.19
C PHE A 111 14.58 -23.19 11.13
N LYS A 112 13.41 -22.63 10.82
CA LYS A 112 12.16 -23.38 10.67
C LYS A 112 11.31 -22.71 9.59
N GLU A 113 10.77 -23.49 8.66
CA GLU A 113 9.76 -23.01 7.72
C GLU A 113 8.42 -23.63 8.07
N GLU A 114 7.37 -22.81 8.15
CA GLU A 114 6.01 -23.29 8.35
C GLU A 114 5.04 -22.56 7.43
N VAL A 115 4.02 -23.28 6.97
CA VAL A 115 2.90 -22.67 6.25
C VAL A 115 2.14 -21.82 7.26
N VAL A 116 1.83 -20.57 6.88
CA VAL A 116 1.03 -19.70 7.75
C VAL A 116 -0.42 -20.19 7.71
N GLU A 117 -0.84 -20.92 8.75
CA GLU A 117 -2.13 -21.59 8.88
C GLU A 117 -3.33 -20.70 8.52
N SER A 118 -3.32 -19.45 9.01
CA SER A 118 -4.38 -18.45 8.78
C SER A 118 -4.54 -18.05 7.30
N THR A 119 -3.55 -18.34 6.47
CA THR A 119 -3.53 -18.03 5.04
C THR A 119 -3.67 -19.24 4.12
N LYS A 120 -3.81 -20.47 4.65
CA LYS A 120 -3.92 -21.70 3.85
C LYS A 120 -5.05 -21.69 2.82
N LYS A 121 -6.12 -20.97 3.11
CA LYS A 121 -7.28 -20.81 2.22
C LYS A 121 -7.01 -19.87 1.04
N PHE A 122 -5.92 -19.11 1.09
CA PHE A 122 -5.56 -18.15 0.05
C PHE A 122 -4.55 -18.79 -0.91
N LYS A 123 -4.80 -18.60 -2.20
CA LYS A 123 -3.77 -18.79 -3.22
C LYS A 123 -3.20 -17.42 -3.57
N LEU A 124 -1.89 -17.28 -3.50
CA LEU A 124 -1.22 -16.00 -3.66
C LEU A 124 -0.68 -15.84 -5.08
N ASP A 125 -0.88 -14.65 -5.61
CA ASP A 125 -0.21 -14.16 -6.80
C ASP A 125 0.87 -13.16 -6.37
N THR A 126 2.10 -13.39 -6.82
CA THR A 126 3.25 -12.54 -6.51
C THR A 126 3.46 -11.43 -7.55
N SER A 127 2.55 -11.29 -8.51
CA SER A 127 2.52 -10.15 -9.42
C SER A 127 2.48 -8.84 -8.63
N LEU A 128 3.37 -7.90 -8.95
CA LEU A 128 3.47 -6.62 -8.21
C LEU A 128 2.25 -5.73 -8.44
N GLU A 129 1.62 -5.91 -9.61
CA GLU A 129 0.36 -5.29 -10.00
C GLU A 129 -0.77 -6.31 -9.84
N SER A 130 -1.86 -5.88 -9.22
CA SER A 130 -3.07 -6.68 -9.11
C SER A 130 -3.72 -6.85 -10.49
N PRO A 131 -4.61 -7.84 -10.68
CA PRO A 131 -5.31 -8.01 -11.95
C PRO A 131 -6.20 -6.83 -12.36
N ASP A 132 -6.52 -5.91 -11.43
CA ASP A 132 -7.25 -4.67 -11.69
C ASP A 132 -6.36 -3.41 -11.72
N GLY A 133 -5.03 -3.57 -11.74
CA GLY A 133 -4.06 -2.51 -12.01
C GLY A 133 -3.62 -1.69 -10.79
N TYR A 134 -3.79 -2.23 -9.59
CA TYR A 134 -3.34 -1.62 -8.35
C TYR A 134 -1.96 -2.12 -7.96
N VAL A 135 -1.14 -1.21 -7.43
CA VAL A 135 0.16 -1.54 -6.84
C VAL A 135 0.20 -1.07 -5.39
N LEU A 136 0.88 -1.82 -4.53
CA LEU A 136 1.15 -1.37 -3.17
C LEU A 136 2.25 -0.29 -3.22
N TYR A 137 1.91 0.91 -2.78
CA TYR A 137 2.75 2.10 -2.90
C TYR A 137 3.10 2.68 -1.52
N THR A 138 4.35 3.12 -1.39
CA THR A 138 4.81 3.95 -0.27
C THR A 138 5.44 5.22 -0.82
N ASN A 139 5.43 6.32 -0.04
CA ASN A 139 5.74 7.67 -0.52
C ASN A 139 7.11 7.86 -1.20
N ASN A 140 8.03 6.90 -1.09
CA ASN A 140 9.35 6.97 -1.69
C ASN A 140 9.57 6.01 -2.86
N ASP A 141 8.78 4.93 -3.00
CA ASP A 141 9.04 3.89 -4.00
C ASP A 141 7.77 3.09 -4.32
N ASN A 142 7.65 2.67 -5.59
CA ASN A 142 6.94 1.43 -5.89
C ASN A 142 7.72 0.32 -5.18
N LEU A 143 7.07 -0.57 -4.42
CA LEU A 143 7.74 -1.69 -3.73
C LEU A 143 8.36 -2.74 -4.70
N ASN A 144 8.49 -2.36 -5.98
CA ASN A 144 9.28 -3.01 -7.01
C ASN A 144 10.77 -2.87 -6.69
N THR A 145 11.32 -3.71 -5.81
CA THR A 145 12.62 -4.40 -6.02
C THR A 145 13.03 -5.09 -4.73
N GLY A 146 13.28 -6.40 -4.82
CA GLY A 146 14.05 -7.09 -3.79
C GLY A 146 15.47 -6.54 -3.69
N LEU A 147 16.02 -6.59 -2.48
CA LEU A 147 17.43 -6.55 -2.03
C LEU A 147 18.47 -5.58 -2.64
N LEU A 148 18.24 -4.96 -3.80
CA LEU A 148 19.22 -4.16 -4.55
C LEU A 148 18.89 -2.66 -4.58
N SER A 149 17.66 -2.24 -4.27
CA SER A 149 17.30 -0.81 -4.17
C SER A 149 17.75 -0.13 -2.87
N ASP A 150 18.03 -0.91 -1.82
CA ASP A 150 18.39 -0.40 -0.49
C ASP A 150 19.77 0.30 -0.44
N LEU A 151 20.57 0.21 -1.51
CA LEU A 151 21.95 0.70 -1.50
C LEU A 151 22.15 2.13 -2.02
N PHE A 152 21.14 2.80 -2.61
CA PHE A 152 21.42 4.03 -3.38
C PHE A 152 20.50 5.24 -3.20
N LEU A 153 19.50 5.24 -2.31
CA LEU A 153 18.55 6.36 -2.24
C LEU A 153 18.42 6.98 -0.84
N GLY A 154 18.96 8.20 -0.72
CA GLY A 154 18.93 9.03 0.47
C GLY A 154 17.52 9.41 0.92
N SER A 155 17.28 9.23 2.21
CA SER A 155 15.98 9.33 2.86
C SER A 155 15.45 10.76 2.94
N HIS A 156 14.40 11.08 2.18
CA HIS A 156 13.67 12.35 2.29
C HIS A 156 12.33 12.12 2.99
N TYR A 157 12.30 12.36 4.29
CA TYR A 157 11.13 12.18 5.15
C TYR A 157 10.15 13.35 5.02
N ARG A 158 9.16 13.23 4.12
CA ARG A 158 8.02 14.16 4.11
C ARG A 158 6.77 13.59 3.41
N ASN A 159 6.09 12.69 4.12
CA ASN A 159 4.70 12.21 3.99
C ASN A 159 4.63 10.67 4.04
N ASN A 160 4.22 10.12 5.18
CA ASN A 160 4.31 8.69 5.44
C ASN A 160 2.97 7.98 5.17
N THR A 161 2.58 7.85 3.91
CA THR A 161 1.36 7.14 3.54
C THR A 161 1.65 5.88 2.76
N ILE A 162 1.02 4.78 3.17
CA ILE A 162 0.89 3.54 2.41
C ILE A 162 -0.49 3.52 1.76
N CYS A 163 -0.56 3.16 0.48
CA CYS A 163 -1.82 3.07 -0.25
C CYS A 163 -1.76 2.11 -1.41
N LEU A 164 -2.92 1.75 -1.94
CA LEU A 164 -3.04 1.08 -3.22
C LEU A 164 -3.14 2.14 -4.32
N LYS A 165 -2.10 2.25 -5.13
CA LYS A 165 -2.00 3.25 -6.20
C LYS A 165 -2.45 2.65 -7.51
N LYS A 166 -3.23 3.40 -8.26
CA LYS A 166 -3.60 3.13 -9.66
C LYS A 166 -3.71 4.47 -10.37
N ASN A 167 -2.88 4.69 -11.39
CA ASN A 167 -2.72 5.97 -12.06
C ASN A 167 -2.42 7.11 -11.05
N SER A 168 -3.26 8.15 -11.03
CA SER A 168 -3.20 9.29 -10.10
C SER A 168 -3.97 9.06 -8.79
N SER A 169 -4.67 7.93 -8.64
CA SER A 169 -5.46 7.61 -7.46
C SER A 169 -4.68 6.75 -6.47
N CYS A 170 -4.86 7.03 -5.17
CA CYS A 170 -4.17 6.37 -4.06
C CYS A 170 -5.21 6.04 -2.98
N VAL A 171 -5.58 4.77 -2.88
CA VAL A 171 -6.59 4.26 -1.94
C VAL A 171 -5.90 3.95 -0.61
N LYS A 172 -6.17 4.78 0.40
CA LYS A 172 -5.50 4.68 1.70
C LYS A 172 -5.85 3.37 2.40
N LEU A 173 -4.83 2.75 2.97
CA LEU A 173 -4.99 1.60 3.84
C LEU A 173 -5.26 2.07 5.27
N TYR A 174 -6.52 1.96 5.71
CA TYR A 174 -6.94 2.34 7.06
C TYR A 174 -6.59 1.27 8.09
N ASN A 175 -6.57 1.66 9.37
CA ASN A 175 -6.35 0.78 10.53
C ASN A 175 -4.90 0.27 10.71
N LEU A 176 -3.92 1.05 10.25
CA LEU A 176 -2.48 0.72 10.37
C LEU A 176 -1.77 1.47 11.53
N GLY A 177 -2.52 2.19 12.37
CA GLY A 177 -1.98 3.03 13.44
C GLY A 177 -1.19 4.24 12.93
N THR A 178 -0.64 5.03 13.86
CA THR A 178 0.27 6.14 13.54
C THR A 178 1.69 5.60 13.43
N ARG A 179 2.08 5.16 12.23
CA ARG A 179 3.40 4.58 11.97
C ARG A 179 4.04 5.26 10.75
N TYR A 180 5.35 5.29 10.73
CA TYR A 180 6.12 5.70 9.56
C TYR A 180 6.19 4.51 8.60
N PHE A 181 5.71 4.66 7.37
CA PHE A 181 5.85 3.64 6.31
C PHE A 181 6.97 4.04 5.34
N THR A 182 7.86 3.10 5.04
CA THR A 182 8.98 3.18 4.12
C THR A 182 9.08 1.89 3.31
N SER A 183 9.83 1.91 2.20
CA SER A 183 10.15 0.70 1.41
C SER A 183 10.80 -0.40 2.25
N ASN A 184 11.63 -0.02 3.23
CA ASN A 184 12.39 -0.96 4.04
C ASN A 184 11.54 -1.65 5.12
N ASN A 185 10.40 -1.07 5.48
CA ASN A 185 9.55 -1.62 6.53
C ASN A 185 8.24 -2.21 6.02
N VAL A 186 7.81 -1.91 4.79
CA VAL A 186 6.66 -2.55 4.15
C VAL A 186 7.16 -3.57 3.15
N GLN A 187 6.74 -4.83 3.29
CA GLN A 187 7.03 -5.87 2.31
C GLN A 187 5.73 -6.32 1.64
N PHE A 188 5.68 -6.23 0.31
CA PHE A 188 4.65 -6.88 -0.50
C PHE A 188 4.80 -8.40 -0.45
N ILE A 189 3.70 -9.12 -0.24
CA ILE A 189 3.69 -10.58 -0.20
C ILE A 189 2.98 -11.13 -1.43
N GLY A 190 1.75 -10.67 -1.69
CA GLY A 190 0.98 -11.13 -2.84
C GLY A 190 -0.49 -10.75 -2.80
N TRP A 191 -1.11 -10.74 -3.97
CA TRP A 191 -2.56 -10.63 -4.13
C TRP A 191 -3.22 -11.99 -3.89
N VAL A 192 -4.44 -11.99 -3.35
CA VAL A 192 -5.22 -13.22 -3.23
C VAL A 192 -5.93 -13.49 -4.55
N LYS A 193 -5.63 -14.63 -5.16
CA LYS A 193 -6.32 -15.14 -6.34
C LYS A 193 -7.81 -15.37 -6.03
N PRO A 194 -8.71 -15.10 -7.00
CA PRO A 194 -10.15 -15.31 -6.84
C PRO A 194 -10.51 -16.80 -6.68
#